data_AF-A0A9P3EL03-F1
#
_entry.id   AF-A0A9P3EL03-F1
#
_cell.length_a   1.000
_cell.length_b   1.000
_cell.length_c   1.000
_cell.angle_alpha   90.00
_cell.angle_beta   90.00
_cell.angle_gamma   90.00
#
_symmetry.space_group_name_H-M   'P 1'
#
loop_
_entity.id
_entity.type
_entity.pdbx_description
1 polymer ?
#
loop_
_entity_poly.entity_id
_entity_poly.type
_entity_poly.pdbx_seq_one_letter_code
_entity_poly.pdbx_strand_id
1 'polypeptide(L)' 'MDITGKIKGIKYKKALEKNLTKFNLKNFDINSSPSSSLIFDGQNLFAISKWVSPKRTRSYPYARIYDTIHISKKLLLFR' A
#
# COMPACT_ATOMS: atom_id res chain seq x y z
N MET A 1 -6.89 37.02 21.22
CA MET A 1 -7.74 36.12 22.02
C MET A 1 -7.63 34.75 21.37
N ASP A 2 -7.02 33.80 22.05
CA ASP A 2 -6.69 32.49 21.47
C ASP A 2 -7.71 31.44 21.92
N ILE A 3 -8.45 30.89 20.96
CA ILE A 3 -9.43 29.83 21.19
C ILE A 3 -8.77 28.52 20.78
N THR A 4 -8.69 27.57 21.72
CA THR A 4 -8.13 26.24 21.47
C THR A 4 -9.17 25.15 21.71
N GLY A 5 -9.16 24.12 20.88
CA GLY A 5 -10.08 22.98 20.96
C GLY A 5 -9.37 21.67 20.63
N LYS A 6 -9.64 20.61 21.39
CA LYS A 6 -9.02 19.30 21.21
C LYS A 6 -10.02 18.31 20.61
N ILE A 7 -9.77 17.89 19.37
CA ILE A 7 -10.59 16.87 18.70
C ILE A 7 -10.30 15.52 19.36
N LYS A 8 -11.34 14.85 19.87
CA LYS A 8 -11.28 13.51 20.49
C LYS A 8 -12.22 12.56 19.74
N GLY A 9 -11.87 11.28 19.66
CA GLY A 9 -12.77 10.24 19.16
C GLY A 9 -12.90 10.12 17.63
N ILE A 10 -11.87 10.50 16.87
CA ILE A 10 -11.87 10.32 15.41
C ILE A 10 -11.94 8.83 15.10
N LYS A 11 -13.03 8.40 14.45
CA LYS A 11 -13.22 7.03 13.96
C LYS A 11 -13.15 7.05 12.43
N TYR A 12 -12.14 6.41 11.87
CA TYR A 12 -11.95 6.31 10.43
C TYR A 12 -12.39 4.93 9.92
N LYS A 13 -13.31 4.91 8.95
CA LYS A 13 -13.72 3.69 8.24
C LYS A 13 -13.36 3.85 6.76
N LYS A 14 -12.59 2.90 6.23
CA LYS A 14 -12.21 2.84 4.82
C LYS A 14 -13.41 2.37 3.99
N ALA A 15 -13.80 3.15 2.97
CA ALA A 15 -14.94 2.86 2.11
C ALA A 15 -14.54 2.42 0.68
N LEU A 16 -13.30 2.72 0.25
CA LEU A 16 -12.77 2.46 -1.10
C LEU A 16 -11.54 1.55 -1.02
N GLU A 17 -11.64 0.47 -0.26
CA GLU A 17 -10.53 -0.45 -0.09
C GLU A 17 -10.48 -1.44 -1.26
N LYS A 18 -9.35 -1.46 -1.98
CA LYS A 18 -9.14 -2.41 -3.06
C LYS A 18 -8.79 -3.77 -2.47
N ASN A 19 -9.45 -4.82 -2.96
CA ASN A 19 -9.07 -6.19 -2.64
C ASN A 19 -7.71 -6.51 -3.28
N LEU A 20 -6.67 -6.61 -2.46
CA LEU A 20 -5.32 -6.92 -2.91
C LEU A 20 -5.14 -8.44 -3.08
N THR A 21 -4.60 -8.83 -4.22
CA THR A 21 -4.23 -10.23 -4.49
C THR A 21 -3.09 -10.66 -3.56
N LYS A 22 -3.25 -11.83 -2.93
CA LYS A 22 -2.24 -12.41 -2.04
C LYS A 22 -1.40 -13.44 -2.79
N PHE A 23 -0.08 -13.32 -2.64
CA PHE A 23 0.90 -14.25 -3.20
C PHE A 23 1.74 -14.85 -2.07
N ASN A 24 2.17 -16.10 -2.24
CA ASN A 24 3.23 -16.67 -1.42
C ASN A 24 4.57 -16.16 -1.95
N LEU A 25 5.51 -15.81 -1.07
CA LEU A 25 6.84 -15.32 -1.44
C LEU A 25 7.55 -16.27 -2.41
N LYS A 26 7.37 -17.60 -2.25
CA LYS A 26 7.95 -18.62 -3.14
C LYS A 26 7.48 -18.53 -4.60
N ASN A 27 6.26 -18.04 -4.82
CA ASN A 27 5.61 -18.02 -6.14
C ASN A 27 5.44 -16.58 -6.66
N PHE A 28 6.08 -15.60 -6.01
CA PHE A 28 5.92 -14.21 -6.38
C PHE A 28 6.84 -13.85 -7.54
N ASP A 29 6.24 -13.32 -8.61
CA ASP A 29 6.96 -12.74 -9.74
C ASP A 29 6.54 -11.27 -9.95
N ILE A 30 7.54 -10.38 -10.02
CA ILE A 30 7.35 -8.93 -10.18
C ILE A 30 6.79 -8.57 -11.57
N ASN A 31 7.06 -9.40 -12.58
CA ASN A 31 6.63 -9.13 -13.95
C ASN A 31 5.14 -9.43 -14.16
N SER A 32 4.65 -10.52 -13.58
CA SER A 32 3.24 -10.95 -13.63
C SER A 32 2.34 -10.35 -12.55
N SER A 33 2.89 -9.90 -11.42
CA SER A 33 2.10 -9.32 -10.32
C SER A 33 1.41 -7.99 -10.69
N PRO A 34 0.25 -7.68 -10.07
CA PRO A 34 -0.43 -6.40 -10.28
C PRO A 34 0.35 -5.22 -9.69
N SER A 35 -0.15 -4.00 -9.90
CA SER A 35 0.49 -2.78 -9.40
C SER A 35 0.54 -2.67 -7.87
N SER A 36 -0.33 -3.41 -7.18
CA SER A 36 -0.48 -3.42 -5.73
C SER A 36 -0.88 -4.84 -5.30
N SER A 37 -0.14 -5.44 -4.38
CA SER A 37 -0.38 -6.83 -3.95
C SER A 37 0.08 -7.09 -2.52
N LEU A 38 -0.28 -8.24 -2.00
CA LEU A 38 0.17 -8.74 -0.70
C LEU A 38 1.10 -9.94 -0.91
N ILE A 39 2.25 -9.96 -0.25
CA ILE A 39 3.10 -11.16 -0.13
C ILE A 39 2.99 -11.71 1.27
N PHE A 40 2.84 -13.02 1.34
CA PHE A 40 2.94 -13.78 2.57
C PHE A 40 4.19 -14.66 2.55
N ASP A 41 5.03 -14.50 3.56
CA ASP A 41 6.30 -15.24 3.73
C ASP A 41 6.16 -16.38 4.77
N GLY A 42 4.95 -16.86 5.03
CA GLY A 42 4.68 -17.86 6.06
C GLY A 42 4.56 -17.29 7.48
N GLN A 43 5.32 -16.23 7.80
CA GLN A 43 5.27 -15.56 9.11
C GLN A 43 4.77 -14.12 9.03
N ASN A 44 5.07 -13.43 7.93
CA ASN A 44 4.82 -12.01 7.77
C ASN A 44 4.00 -11.72 6.52
N LEU A 45 3.12 -10.73 6.64
CA LEU A 45 2.39 -10.14 5.51
C LEU A 45 3.06 -8.83 5.11
N PHE A 46 3.43 -8.73 3.84
CA PHE A 46 4.02 -7.53 3.25
C PHE A 46 3.07 -6.96 2.20
N ALA A 47 2.88 -5.65 2.23
CA ALA A 47 2.17 -4.94 1.18
C ALA A 47 3.16 -4.42 0.14
N ILE A 48 2.87 -4.63 -1.13
CA ILE A 48 3.73 -4.24 -2.24
C ILE A 48 3.04 -3.19 -3.07
N SER A 49 3.79 -2.15 -3.40
CA SER A 49 3.44 -1.21 -4.47
C SER A 49 4.51 -1.27 -5.55
N LYS A 50 4.09 -1.64 -6.77
CA LYS A 50 4.94 -1.78 -7.94
C LYS A 50 4.94 -0.50 -8.78
N TRP A 51 6.13 -0.04 -9.10
CA TRP A 51 6.38 1.21 -9.80
C TRP A 51 7.05 0.92 -11.15
N VAL A 52 6.62 1.64 -12.17
CA VAL A 52 7.13 1.51 -13.55
C VAL A 52 8.35 2.38 -13.81
N SER A 53 8.70 3.26 -12.87
CA SER A 53 9.94 4.02 -12.91
C SER A 53 10.30 4.54 -11.51
N PRO A 54 11.58 4.82 -11.24
CA PRO A 54 12.02 5.49 -10.01
C PRO A 54 11.47 6.92 -9.87
N LYS A 55 11.09 7.55 -10.99
CA LYS A 55 10.79 8.98 -11.04
C LYS A 55 9.30 9.25 -10.82
N ARG A 56 8.98 10.06 -9.80
CA ARG A 56 7.61 10.36 -9.35
C ARG A 56 6.80 11.33 -10.23
N THR A 57 7.14 11.50 -11.50
CA THR A 57 6.73 12.72 -12.23
C THR A 57 5.70 12.53 -13.35
N ARG A 58 5.32 11.31 -13.75
CA ARG A 58 4.33 11.14 -14.85
C ARG A 58 3.35 9.97 -14.74
N SER A 59 3.56 9.06 -13.80
CA SER A 59 2.57 8.05 -13.41
C SER A 59 2.33 8.24 -11.92
N TYR A 60 1.20 8.84 -11.51
CA TYR A 60 0.96 9.22 -10.11
C TYR A 60 1.06 7.98 -9.19
N PRO A 61 2.15 7.78 -8.43
CA PRO A 61 2.36 6.56 -7.65
C PRO A 61 1.45 6.51 -6.42
N TYR A 62 0.89 7.67 -6.05
CA TYR A 62 0.26 7.92 -4.77
C TYR A 62 -1.03 7.11 -4.57
N ALA A 63 -1.83 6.91 -5.63
CA ALA A 63 -3.01 6.05 -5.58
C ALA A 63 -2.66 4.61 -5.15
N ARG A 64 -1.55 4.05 -5.65
CA ARG A 64 -1.10 2.67 -5.33
C ARG A 64 -0.56 2.55 -3.91
N ILE A 65 -0.04 3.63 -3.35
CA ILE A 65 0.41 3.67 -1.95
C ILE A 65 -0.80 3.63 -1.04
N TYR A 66 -1.89 4.34 -1.36
CA TYR A 66 -3.11 4.32 -0.55
C TYR A 66 -3.74 2.93 -0.43
N ASP A 67 -3.70 2.13 -1.49
CA ASP A 67 -4.17 0.74 -1.46
C ASP A 67 -3.44 -0.09 -0.37
N THR A 68 -2.17 0.22 -0.10
CA THR A 68 -1.32 -0.53 0.83
C THR A 68 -1.03 0.21 2.14
N ILE A 69 -1.45 1.47 2.27
CA ILE A 69 -1.01 2.38 3.36
C ILE A 69 -1.39 1.88 4.75
N HIS A 70 -2.52 1.18 4.83
CA HIS A 70 -3.08 0.67 6.08
C HIS A 70 -2.35 -0.56 6.63
N ILE A 71 -1.42 -1.13 5.87
CA ILE A 71 -0.62 -2.28 6.28
C ILE A 71 0.70 -1.76 6.86
N SER A 72 1.14 -2.40 7.95
CA SER A 72 2.33 -1.97 8.69
C SER A 72 3.62 -2.18 7.87
N LYS A 73 3.84 -3.40 7.35
CA LYS A 73 5.03 -3.74 6.56
C LYS A 73 4.79 -3.51 5.07
N LYS A 74 5.54 -2.57 4.50
CA LYS A 74 5.38 -2.11 3.11
C LYS A 74 6.70 -2.18 2.36
N LEU A 75 6.63 -2.65 1.12
CA LEU A 75 7.76 -2.74 0.19
C LEU A 75 7.41 -1.99 -1.10
N LEU A 76 8.40 -1.23 -1.58
CA LEU A 76 8.35 -0.52 -2.84
C LEU A 76 9.23 -1.26 -3.82
N LEU A 77 8.65 -1.72 -4.92
CA LEU A 77 9.37 -2.44 -5.96
C LEU A 77 9.32 -1.66 -7.26
N PHE A 78 10.45 -1.63 -7.96
CA PHE A 78 10.56 -1.08 -9.29
C PHE A 78 10.71 -2.23 -10.28
N ARG A 79 9.96 -2.17 -11.37
CA ARG A 79 10.23 -2.96 -12.58
C ARG A 79 11.05 -2.12 -13.54
#